data_AF-A0A2E9U5Z8-F1
#
_entry.id   AF-A0A2E9U5Z8-F1
#
_cell.length_a   1.000
_cell.length_b   1.000
_cell.length_c   1.000
_cell.angle_alpha   90.00
_cell.angle_beta   90.00
_cell.angle_gamma   90.00
#
_symmetry.space_group_name_H-M   'P 1'
#
loop_
_entity.id
_entity.type
_entity.pdbx_description
1 polymer ?
#
loop_
_entity_poly.entity_id
_entity_poly.type
_entity_poly.pdbx_seq_one_letter_code
_entity_poly.pdbx_strand_id
1 'polypeptide(L)'
;MSNSADEQYFNRIEEHFGRRRGGPLVLSPKDWGLVEAWHDSGIPLRIVLRGINQAFDRFAASGPRPDRINSLLYCEQEIRAAWEEYRGTHQHRHLRGDQGSKGLPKASAHLRVVSAACRSAATNVHMTVASCLLTAAAELDEIERAAADGDLEARSVDRRANDVESRLRSAVKSLSGTDELNALRLPPFSPYDA
;
A
#
# COMPACT_ATOMS: atom_id res chain seq x y z
N MET A 1 17.86 10.80 -4.22
CA MET A 1 17.91 9.88 -5.38
C MET A 1 16.48 9.45 -5.61
N SER A 2 15.81 9.95 -6.66
CA SER A 2 14.41 9.61 -6.93
C SER A 2 14.27 8.09 -7.08
N ASN A 3 13.27 7.55 -6.39
CA ASN A 3 13.02 6.13 -6.31
C ASN A 3 12.44 5.67 -7.67
N SER A 4 13.08 4.71 -8.33
CA SER A 4 12.70 4.23 -9.68
C SER A 4 11.24 3.74 -9.76
N ALA A 5 10.68 3.31 -8.63
CA ALA A 5 9.27 2.90 -8.52
C ALA A 5 8.30 4.09 -8.69
N ASP A 6 8.64 5.25 -8.13
CA ASP A 6 7.81 6.46 -8.18
C ASP A 6 7.79 6.96 -9.63
N GLU A 7 8.95 7.04 -10.28
CA GLU A 7 9.07 7.39 -11.70
C GLU A 7 8.24 6.46 -12.60
N GLN A 8 8.20 5.16 -12.28
CA GLN A 8 7.37 4.21 -13.02
C GLN A 8 5.86 4.47 -12.81
N TYR A 9 5.44 4.83 -11.60
CA TYR A 9 4.05 5.17 -11.31
C TYR A 9 3.58 6.37 -12.14
N PHE A 10 4.35 7.46 -12.10
CA PHE A 10 4.08 8.69 -12.83
C PHE A 10 4.03 8.48 -14.35
N ASN A 11 5.09 7.87 -14.90
CA ASN A 11 5.22 7.66 -16.34
C ASN A 11 4.08 6.78 -16.90
N ARG A 12 3.67 5.75 -16.14
CA ARG A 12 2.58 4.86 -16.56
C ARG A 12 1.23 5.56 -16.60
N ILE A 13 0.97 6.49 -15.68
CA ILE A 13 -0.28 7.26 -15.66
C ILE A 13 -0.33 8.23 -16.83
N GLU A 14 0.76 8.97 -17.07
CA GLU A 14 0.87 9.87 -18.22
C GLU A 14 0.70 9.13 -19.55
N GLU A 15 1.45 8.04 -19.75
CA GLU A 15 1.38 7.22 -20.97
C GLU A 15 -0.05 6.68 -21.21
N HIS A 16 -0.70 6.21 -20.15
CA HIS A 16 -2.05 5.66 -20.26
C HIS A 16 -3.10 6.72 -20.56
N PHE A 17 -3.01 7.88 -19.91
CA PHE A 17 -3.91 9.01 -20.16
C PHE A 17 -3.76 9.56 -21.58
N GLY A 18 -2.53 9.75 -22.05
CA GLY A 18 -2.23 10.17 -23.43
C GLY A 18 -2.79 9.20 -24.46
N ARG A 19 -2.61 7.89 -24.25
CA ARG A 19 -3.16 6.84 -25.14
C ARG A 19 -4.68 6.89 -25.21
N ARG A 20 -5.38 7.01 -24.08
CA ARG A 20 -6.87 7.07 -24.05
C ARG A 20 -7.42 8.34 -24.72
N ARG A 21 -6.68 9.44 -24.67
CA ARG A 21 -7.03 10.70 -25.34
C ARG A 21 -6.71 10.71 -26.84
N GLY A 22 -5.91 9.76 -27.33
CA GLY A 22 -5.54 9.65 -28.74
C GLY A 22 -4.42 10.60 -29.18
N GLY A 23 -3.54 11.01 -28.26
CA GLY A 23 -2.39 11.85 -28.61
C GLY A 23 -1.32 11.93 -27.51
N PRO A 24 -0.05 12.15 -27.86
CA PRO A 24 1.03 12.32 -26.89
C PRO A 24 0.87 13.69 -26.23
N LEU A 25 0.36 13.73 -25.00
CA LEU A 25 0.20 14.97 -24.26
C LEU A 25 0.85 14.81 -22.89
N VAL A 26 1.65 15.82 -22.55
CA VAL A 26 2.30 15.95 -21.25
C VAL A 26 1.25 16.38 -20.23
N LEU A 27 1.20 15.76 -19.05
CA LEU A 27 0.28 16.16 -18.00
C LEU A 27 0.48 17.65 -17.64
N SER A 28 -0.61 18.38 -17.38
CA SER A 28 -0.49 19.77 -16.94
C SER A 28 0.11 19.83 -15.53
N PRO A 29 0.75 20.95 -15.10
CA PRO A 29 1.29 21.06 -13.74
C PRO A 29 0.26 20.79 -12.63
N LYS A 30 -1.02 21.07 -12.89
CA LYS A 30 -2.12 20.75 -11.96
C LYS A 30 -2.41 19.25 -11.90
N ASP A 31 -2.35 18.58 -13.04
CA ASP A 31 -2.54 17.13 -13.11
C ASP A 31 -1.37 16.40 -12.44
N TRP A 32 -0.15 16.91 -12.54
CA TRP A 32 1.01 16.40 -11.81
C TRP A 32 0.77 16.40 -10.29
N GLY A 33 0.28 17.50 -9.73
CA GLY A 33 -0.07 17.57 -8.31
C GLY A 33 -1.17 16.59 -7.88
N LEU A 34 -2.11 16.25 -8.77
CA LEU A 34 -3.10 15.20 -8.49
C LEU A 34 -2.46 13.80 -8.44
N VAL A 35 -1.54 13.51 -9.37
CA VAL A 35 -0.85 12.22 -9.39
C VAL A 35 0.05 12.06 -8.16
N GLU A 36 0.76 13.12 -7.74
CA GLU A 36 1.52 13.16 -6.49
C GLU A 36 0.61 12.91 -5.28
N ALA A 37 -0.53 13.60 -5.19
CA ALA A 37 -1.47 13.39 -4.09
C ALA A 37 -2.00 11.93 -4.02
N TRP A 38 -2.25 11.29 -5.17
CA TRP A 38 -2.66 9.88 -5.22
C TRP A 38 -1.53 8.93 -4.81
N HIS A 39 -0.30 9.23 -5.24
CA HIS A 39 0.89 8.48 -4.86
C HIS A 39 1.12 8.56 -3.33
N ASP A 40 1.07 9.76 -2.76
CA ASP A 40 1.25 9.99 -1.32
C ASP A 40 0.11 9.37 -0.49
N SER A 41 -1.10 9.30 -1.06
CA SER A 41 -2.25 8.62 -0.45
C SER A 41 -2.18 7.08 -0.55
N GLY A 42 -1.15 6.54 -1.21
CA GLY A 42 -0.94 5.10 -1.37
C GLY A 42 -1.91 4.43 -2.35
N ILE A 43 -2.49 5.17 -3.28
CA ILE A 43 -3.40 4.61 -4.29
C ILE A 43 -2.56 3.77 -5.29
N PRO A 44 -2.84 2.47 -5.46
CA PRO A 44 -2.07 1.64 -6.38
C PRO A 44 -2.27 2.06 -7.84
N LEU A 45 -1.21 1.97 -8.65
CA LEU A 45 -1.21 2.32 -10.07
C LEU A 45 -2.40 1.71 -10.83
N ARG A 46 -2.67 0.41 -10.62
CA ARG A 46 -3.77 -0.32 -11.25
C ARG A 46 -5.15 0.33 -11.03
N ILE A 47 -5.36 0.98 -9.88
CA ILE A 47 -6.62 1.62 -9.52
C ILE A 47 -6.76 2.96 -10.22
N VAL A 48 -5.69 3.74 -10.28
CA VAL A 48 -5.66 4.97 -11.06
C VAL A 48 -5.94 4.68 -12.54
N LEU A 49 -5.26 3.69 -13.13
CA LEU A 49 -5.47 3.29 -14.52
C LEU A 49 -6.91 2.82 -14.78
N ARG A 50 -7.50 2.06 -13.84
CA ARG A 50 -8.91 1.63 -13.90
C ARG A 50 -9.86 2.84 -13.87
N GLY A 51 -9.66 3.78 -12.96
CA GLY A 51 -10.49 4.98 -12.85
C GLY A 51 -10.39 5.87 -14.10
N ILE A 52 -9.19 6.01 -14.67
CA ILE A 52 -9.01 6.69 -15.97
C ILE A 52 -9.84 6.00 -17.06
N ASN A 53 -9.79 4.67 -17.16
CA ASN A 53 -10.59 3.96 -18.16
C ASN A 53 -12.08 4.22 -17.99
N GLN A 54 -12.59 4.09 -16.76
CA GLN A 54 -14.00 4.32 -16.41
C GLN A 54 -14.47 5.75 -16.74
N ALA A 55 -13.65 6.76 -16.47
CA ALA A 55 -13.96 8.15 -16.81
C ALA A 55 -14.12 8.36 -18.31
N PHE A 56 -13.21 7.79 -19.10
CA PHE A 56 -13.28 7.85 -20.57
C PHE A 56 -14.45 7.02 -21.13
N ASP A 57 -14.74 5.85 -20.56
CA ASP A 57 -15.86 5.02 -20.98
C ASP A 57 -17.20 5.71 -20.70
N ARG A 58 -17.34 6.32 -19.51
CA ARG A 58 -18.51 7.12 -19.14
C ARG A 58 -18.69 8.34 -20.03
N PHE A 59 -17.58 9.00 -20.37
CA PHE A 59 -17.58 10.12 -21.31
C PHE A 59 -18.05 9.70 -22.70
N ALA A 60 -17.53 8.58 -23.22
CA ALA A 60 -17.94 8.02 -24.50
C ALA A 60 -19.42 7.57 -24.52
N ALA A 61 -19.91 7.00 -23.40
CA ALA A 61 -21.30 6.58 -23.26
C ALA A 61 -22.30 7.75 -23.18
N SER A 62 -21.84 8.97 -22.86
CA SER A 62 -22.68 10.16 -22.70
C SER A 62 -23.13 10.81 -24.03
N GLY A 63 -22.88 10.15 -25.17
CA GLY A 63 -23.26 10.62 -26.50
C GLY A 63 -22.22 11.53 -27.17
N PRO A 64 -22.45 11.95 -28.43
CA PRO A 64 -21.52 12.79 -29.17
C PRO A 64 -21.43 14.18 -28.51
N ARG A 65 -20.26 14.47 -27.91
CA ARG A 65 -19.92 15.78 -27.37
C ARG A 65 -18.80 16.42 -28.17
N PRO A 66 -18.80 17.76 -28.33
CA PRO A 66 -17.69 18.47 -28.95
C PRO A 66 -16.43 18.46 -28.05
N ASP A 67 -16.62 18.26 -26.75
CA ASP A 67 -15.54 18.32 -25.76
C ASP A 67 -14.68 17.06 -25.74
N ARG A 68 -13.47 17.18 -25.19
CA ARG A 68 -12.56 16.06 -24.94
C ARG A 68 -12.10 16.12 -23.49
N ILE A 69 -11.80 14.97 -22.90
CA ILE A 69 -11.16 14.94 -21.57
C ILE A 69 -9.73 15.46 -21.72
N ASN A 70 -9.46 16.62 -21.13
CA ASN A 70 -8.18 17.32 -21.25
C ASN A 70 -7.36 17.35 -19.95
N SER A 71 -7.92 16.88 -18.83
CA SER A 71 -7.28 16.90 -17.50
C SER A 71 -7.65 15.65 -16.69
N LEU A 72 -6.72 15.20 -15.85
CA LEU A 72 -6.92 14.11 -14.89
C LEU A 72 -7.92 14.45 -13.79
N LEU A 73 -8.16 15.74 -13.54
CA LEU A 73 -9.21 16.20 -12.62
C LEU A 73 -10.59 15.63 -13.00
N TYR A 74 -10.87 15.47 -14.30
CA TYR A 74 -12.11 14.84 -14.77
C TYR A 74 -12.21 13.37 -14.33
N CYS A 75 -11.07 12.67 -14.23
CA CYS A 75 -11.00 11.27 -13.84
C CYS A 75 -11.00 11.08 -12.32
N GLU A 76 -10.78 12.14 -11.53
CA GLU A 76 -10.62 12.06 -10.07
C GLU A 76 -11.81 11.38 -9.38
N GLN A 77 -13.04 11.69 -9.80
CA GLN A 77 -14.24 11.10 -9.22
C GLN A 77 -14.28 9.58 -9.42
N GLU A 78 -13.96 9.11 -10.63
CA GLU A 78 -13.96 7.68 -10.97
C GLU A 78 -12.77 6.96 -10.32
N ILE A 79 -11.61 7.62 -10.21
CA ILE A 79 -10.45 7.07 -9.51
C ILE A 79 -10.75 6.93 -8.01
N ARG A 80 -11.38 7.92 -7.39
CA ARG A 80 -11.80 7.85 -6.00
C ARG A 80 -12.86 6.76 -5.79
N ALA A 81 -13.84 6.65 -6.67
CA ALA A 81 -14.83 5.57 -6.61
C ALA A 81 -14.16 4.19 -6.77
N ALA A 82 -13.24 4.03 -7.71
CA ALA A 82 -12.46 2.81 -7.89
C ALA A 82 -11.55 2.52 -6.69
N TRP A 83 -11.04 3.54 -6.01
CA TRP A 83 -10.25 3.42 -4.79
C TRP A 83 -11.10 3.00 -3.59
N GLU A 84 -12.27 3.61 -3.42
CA GLU A 84 -13.25 3.21 -2.40
C GLU A 84 -13.76 1.78 -2.66
N GLU A 85 -14.07 1.43 -3.91
CA GLU A 85 -14.42 0.07 -4.31
C GLU A 85 -13.26 -0.88 -4.07
N TYR A 86 -12.02 -0.50 -4.39
CA TYR A 86 -10.85 -1.32 -4.12
C TYR A 86 -10.65 -1.53 -2.62
N ARG A 87 -10.81 -0.49 -1.79
CA ARG A 87 -10.74 -0.61 -0.32
C ARG A 87 -11.90 -1.45 0.23
N GLY A 88 -13.10 -1.25 -0.30
CA GLY A 88 -14.31 -1.98 0.03
C GLY A 88 -14.22 -3.44 -0.41
N THR A 89 -13.77 -3.76 -1.62
CA THR A 89 -13.56 -5.14 -2.11
C THR A 89 -12.34 -5.78 -1.50
N HIS A 90 -11.29 -5.05 -1.15
CA HIS A 90 -10.22 -5.60 -0.29
C HIS A 90 -10.74 -5.87 1.13
N GLN A 91 -11.73 -5.13 1.62
CA GLN A 91 -12.48 -5.45 2.84
C GLN A 91 -13.51 -6.60 2.65
N HIS A 92 -14.20 -6.69 1.51
CA HIS A 92 -15.33 -7.60 1.24
C HIS A 92 -14.91 -8.94 0.60
N ARG A 93 -13.83 -8.98 -0.19
CA ARG A 93 -13.12 -10.20 -0.60
C ARG A 93 -12.51 -10.89 0.61
N HIS A 94 -12.09 -10.11 1.62
CA HIS A 94 -11.73 -10.64 2.93
C HIS A 94 -12.94 -11.26 3.64
N LEU A 95 -14.15 -10.75 3.47
CA LEU A 95 -15.37 -11.25 4.14
C LEU A 95 -15.96 -12.53 3.52
N ARG A 96 -15.56 -12.95 2.31
CA ARG A 96 -16.19 -14.08 1.58
C ARG A 96 -15.24 -15.19 1.10
N GLY A 97 -14.04 -15.28 1.67
CA GLY A 97 -13.08 -16.36 1.39
C GLY A 97 -12.97 -17.35 2.54
N ASP A 98 -13.51 -18.55 2.34
CA ASP A 98 -13.34 -19.76 3.14
C ASP A 98 -11.85 -20.21 3.20
N GLN A 99 -11.01 -19.49 3.96
CA GLN A 99 -9.56 -19.77 4.13
C GLN A 99 -9.04 -19.51 5.57
N GLY A 100 -9.95 -19.33 6.55
CA GLY A 100 -9.60 -18.92 7.91
C GLY A 100 -8.63 -19.87 8.65
N SER A 101 -8.54 -21.14 8.24
CA SER A 101 -7.71 -22.15 8.91
C SER A 101 -6.37 -22.46 8.21
N LYS A 102 -6.23 -22.23 6.90
CA LYS A 102 -4.97 -22.47 6.17
C LYS A 102 -4.03 -21.27 6.16
N GLY A 103 -4.59 -20.04 6.20
CA GLY A 103 -3.80 -18.81 6.27
C GLY A 103 -3.21 -18.54 7.65
N LEU A 104 -3.91 -18.94 8.72
CA LEU A 104 -3.52 -18.65 10.10
C LEU A 104 -2.16 -19.30 10.50
N PRO A 105 -1.87 -20.58 10.17
CA PRO A 105 -0.56 -21.17 10.43
C PRO A 105 0.57 -20.52 9.64
N LYS A 106 0.31 -20.09 8.40
CA LYS A 106 1.29 -19.38 7.57
C LYS A 106 1.57 -17.98 8.12
N ALA A 107 0.53 -17.26 8.55
CA ALA A 107 0.65 -15.95 9.18
C ALA A 107 1.41 -16.04 10.51
N SER A 108 1.08 -16.99 11.38
CA SER A 108 1.82 -17.24 12.64
C SER A 108 3.30 -17.53 12.39
N ALA A 109 3.62 -18.43 11.46
CA ALA A 109 5.01 -18.73 11.12
C ALA A 109 5.76 -17.50 10.59
N HIS A 110 5.11 -16.68 9.75
CA HIS A 110 5.68 -15.43 9.24
C HIS A 110 5.94 -14.41 10.34
N LEU A 111 5.01 -14.24 11.29
CA LEU A 111 5.18 -13.33 12.43
C LEU A 111 6.40 -13.69 13.29
N ARG A 112 6.68 -14.99 13.48
CA ARG A 112 7.90 -15.43 14.19
C ARG A 112 9.18 -15.04 13.44
N VAL A 113 9.17 -15.11 12.11
CA VAL A 113 10.31 -14.69 11.29
C VAL A 113 10.54 -13.19 11.41
N VAL A 114 9.47 -12.39 11.34
CA VAL A 114 9.54 -10.94 11.47
C VAL A 114 9.98 -10.53 12.88
N SER A 115 9.43 -11.14 13.94
CA SER A 115 9.81 -10.85 15.33
C SER A 115 11.28 -11.20 15.62
N ALA A 116 11.79 -12.29 15.04
CA ALA A 116 13.20 -12.65 15.10
C ALA A 116 14.08 -11.62 14.38
N ALA A 117 13.68 -11.19 13.17
CA ALA A 117 14.40 -10.16 12.42
C ALA A 117 14.47 -8.82 13.18
N CYS A 118 13.36 -8.39 13.80
CA CYS A 118 13.34 -7.19 14.66
C CYS A 118 14.32 -7.31 15.83
N ARG A 119 14.38 -8.46 16.50
CA ARG A 119 15.33 -8.71 17.60
C ARG A 119 16.78 -8.70 17.13
N SER A 120 17.07 -9.32 15.98
CA SER A 120 18.42 -9.32 15.39
C SER A 120 18.84 -7.93 14.91
N ALA A 121 17.91 -7.12 14.41
CA ALA A 121 18.19 -5.74 14.04
C ALA A 121 18.49 -4.87 15.27
N ALA A 122 17.82 -5.13 16.40
CA ALA A 122 17.99 -4.38 17.63
C ALA A 122 19.41 -4.46 18.23
N THR A 123 20.21 -5.49 17.90
CA THR A 123 21.57 -5.65 18.44
C THR A 123 22.62 -4.72 17.80
N ASN A 124 22.30 -4.13 16.65
CA ASN A 124 23.27 -3.37 15.82
C ASN A 124 22.86 -1.91 15.60
N VAL A 125 21.94 -1.38 16.40
CA VAL A 125 21.38 -0.03 16.24
C VAL A 125 21.48 0.78 17.53
N HIS A 126 21.22 2.08 17.42
CA HIS A 126 21.14 2.97 18.57
C HIS A 126 20.05 2.53 19.57
N MET A 127 20.29 2.73 20.88
CA MET A 127 19.43 2.26 21.97
C MET A 127 17.94 2.60 21.82
N THR A 128 17.62 3.78 21.27
CA THR A 128 16.23 4.21 21.03
C THR A 128 15.54 3.40 19.94
N VAL A 129 16.22 3.15 18.83
CA VAL A 129 15.73 2.31 17.72
C VAL A 129 15.64 0.85 18.17
N ALA A 130 16.62 0.38 18.94
CA ALA A 130 16.60 -0.96 19.54
C ALA A 130 15.35 -1.17 20.40
N SER A 131 15.01 -0.19 21.24
CA SER A 131 13.79 -0.23 22.08
C SER A 131 12.51 -0.35 21.25
N CYS A 132 12.38 0.43 20.17
CA CYS A 132 11.23 0.34 19.26
C CYS A 132 11.14 -1.02 18.57
N LEU A 133 12.27 -1.57 18.12
CA LEU A 133 12.31 -2.89 17.48
C LEU A 133 11.95 -4.03 18.45
N LEU A 134 12.43 -3.96 19.70
CA LEU A 134 12.10 -4.94 20.73
C LEU A 134 10.62 -4.86 21.14
N THR A 135 10.07 -3.65 21.22
CA THR A 135 8.63 -3.45 21.49
C THR A 135 7.77 -4.04 20.37
N ALA A 136 8.11 -3.75 19.10
CA ALA A 136 7.42 -4.33 17.96
C ALA A 136 7.52 -5.86 17.93
N ALA A 137 8.70 -6.43 18.24
CA ALA A 137 8.88 -7.88 18.31
C ALA A 137 7.99 -8.53 19.38
N ALA A 138 7.85 -7.90 20.55
CA ALA A 138 6.98 -8.39 21.62
C ALA A 138 5.50 -8.38 21.22
N GLU A 139 5.03 -7.30 20.58
CA GLU A 139 3.66 -7.23 20.06
C GLU A 139 3.38 -8.29 18.98
N LEU A 140 4.33 -8.54 18.08
CA LEU A 140 4.22 -9.59 17.07
C LEU A 140 4.14 -10.99 17.70
N ASP A 141 4.92 -11.26 18.75
CA ASP A 141 4.88 -12.53 19.48
C ASP A 141 3.54 -12.72 20.22
N GLU A 142 2.93 -11.65 20.73
CA GLU A 142 1.58 -11.72 21.33
C GLU A 142 0.50 -12.01 20.29
N ILE A 143 0.57 -11.36 19.12
CA ILE A 143 -0.34 -11.62 18.01
C ILE A 143 -0.20 -13.06 17.54
N GLU A 144 1.03 -13.57 17.46
CA GLU A 144 1.33 -14.93 17.04
C GLU A 144 0.78 -15.97 18.03
N ARG A 145 0.96 -15.78 19.34
CA ARG A 145 0.39 -16.68 20.36
C ARG A 145 -1.13 -16.72 20.28
N ALA A 146 -1.78 -15.56 20.23
CA ALA A 146 -3.23 -15.49 20.11
C ALA A 146 -3.75 -16.08 18.77
N ALA A 147 -2.94 -16.05 17.70
CA ALA A 147 -3.22 -16.75 16.46
C ALA A 147 -3.06 -18.28 16.59
N ALA A 148 -2.02 -18.73 17.29
CA ALA A 148 -1.76 -20.16 17.52
C ALA A 148 -2.79 -20.81 18.45
N ASP A 149 -3.29 -20.06 19.43
CA ASP A 149 -4.34 -20.49 20.36
C ASP A 149 -5.74 -20.50 19.71
N GLY A 150 -5.86 -19.94 18.49
CA GLY A 150 -7.11 -19.86 17.73
C GLY A 150 -8.02 -18.70 18.15
N ASP A 151 -7.54 -17.82 19.04
CA ASP A 151 -8.26 -16.64 19.54
C ASP A 151 -8.36 -15.51 18.50
N LEU A 152 -7.59 -15.60 17.42
CA LEU A 152 -7.58 -14.62 16.33
C LEU A 152 -7.84 -15.25 14.98
N GLU A 153 -8.76 -14.66 14.23
CA GLU A 153 -8.88 -14.92 12.80
C GLU A 153 -7.66 -14.37 12.03
N ALA A 154 -7.24 -15.04 10.95
CA ALA A 154 -6.10 -14.64 10.12
C ALA A 154 -6.17 -13.17 9.67
N ARG A 155 -7.38 -12.65 9.43
CA ARG A 155 -7.62 -11.26 9.04
C ARG A 155 -7.30 -10.25 10.15
N SER A 156 -7.52 -10.63 11.40
CA SER A 156 -7.21 -9.83 12.58
C SER A 156 -5.70 -9.80 12.80
N VAL A 157 -5.05 -10.95 12.59
CA VAL A 157 -3.60 -11.12 12.62
C VAL A 157 -2.93 -10.19 11.61
N ASP A 158 -3.35 -10.20 10.34
CA ASP A 158 -2.80 -9.35 9.28
C ASP A 158 -2.98 -7.85 9.59
N ARG A 159 -4.17 -7.45 10.05
CA ARG A 159 -4.45 -6.05 10.40
C ARG A 159 -3.54 -5.57 11.53
N ARG A 160 -3.39 -6.38 12.59
CA ARG A 160 -2.54 -6.03 13.74
C ARG A 160 -1.07 -5.98 13.36
N ALA A 161 -0.60 -6.90 12.50
CA ALA A 161 0.77 -6.90 12.00
C ALA A 161 1.09 -5.62 11.20
N ASN A 162 0.18 -5.20 10.30
CA ASN A 162 0.35 -3.97 9.51
C ASN A 162 0.33 -2.70 10.37
N ASP A 163 -0.45 -2.71 11.46
CA ASP A 163 -0.47 -1.60 12.42
C ASP A 163 0.85 -1.49 13.19
N VAL A 164 1.42 -2.63 13.63
CA VAL A 164 2.76 -2.68 14.24
C VAL A 164 3.83 -2.19 13.26
N GLU A 165 3.77 -2.60 11.99
CA GLU A 165 4.70 -2.13 10.94
C GLU A 165 4.63 -0.61 10.73
N SER A 166 3.40 -0.08 10.63
CA SER A 166 3.18 1.36 10.44
C SER A 166 3.70 2.18 11.62
N ARG A 167 3.44 1.70 12.85
CA ARG A 167 3.95 2.31 14.08
C ARG A 167 5.47 2.26 14.15
N LEU A 168 6.08 1.12 13.85
CA LEU A 168 7.54 0.96 13.84
C LEU A 168 8.18 1.89 12.79
N ARG A 169 7.66 1.94 11.56
CA ARG A 169 8.16 2.84 10.51
C ARG A 169 8.07 4.30 10.91
N SER A 170 6.94 4.71 11.50
CA SER A 170 6.76 6.07 11.99
C SER A 170 7.75 6.40 13.12
N ALA A 171 7.92 5.49 14.08
CA ALA A 171 8.83 5.68 15.21
C ALA A 171 10.29 5.76 14.75
N VAL A 172 10.75 4.82 13.91
CA VAL A 172 12.14 4.83 13.41
C VAL A 172 12.40 6.04 12.51
N LYS A 173 11.45 6.46 11.67
CA LYS A 173 11.58 7.70 10.86
C LYS A 173 11.68 8.97 11.72
N SER A 174 11.06 8.97 12.89
CA SER A 174 11.14 10.10 13.83
C SER A 174 12.44 10.12 14.65
N LEU A 175 13.03 8.94 14.90
CA LEU A 175 14.21 8.75 15.74
C LEU A 175 15.52 8.75 14.95
N SER A 176 15.45 8.36 13.67
CA SER A 176 16.59 8.23 12.77
C SER A 176 16.24 8.89 11.43
N GLY A 177 17.21 9.55 10.81
CA GLY A 177 17.07 9.98 9.42
C GLY A 177 16.68 8.80 8.51
N THR A 178 16.02 9.09 7.38
CA THR A 178 15.42 8.09 6.46
C THR A 178 16.34 6.94 6.02
N ASP A 179 17.66 7.08 6.14
CA ASP A 179 18.65 6.09 5.74
C ASP A 179 18.73 4.84 6.65
N GLU A 180 18.45 4.96 7.96
CA GLU A 180 18.59 3.80 8.87
C GLU A 180 17.51 2.74 8.67
N LEU A 181 16.29 3.15 8.28
CA LEU A 181 15.15 2.24 8.10
C LEU A 181 15.37 1.28 6.92
N ASN A 182 15.94 1.78 5.81
CA ASN A 182 16.31 0.95 4.66
C ASN A 182 17.54 0.07 4.95
N ALA A 183 18.43 0.50 5.85
CA ALA A 183 19.61 -0.26 6.24
C ALA A 183 19.26 -1.52 7.07
N LEU A 184 18.13 -1.52 7.78
CA LEU A 184 17.72 -2.63 8.65
C LEU A 184 17.27 -3.88 7.90
N ARG A 185 17.02 -3.80 6.58
CA ARG A 185 16.61 -4.93 5.71
C ARG A 185 15.56 -5.85 6.34
N LEU A 186 14.57 -5.26 7.03
CA LEU A 186 13.51 -6.05 7.66
C LEU A 186 12.63 -6.71 6.59
N PRO A 187 12.20 -7.97 6.80
CA PRO A 187 11.22 -8.60 5.93
C PRO A 187 9.88 -7.84 6.00
N PRO A 188 9.06 -7.91 4.94
CA PRO A 188 7.71 -7.36 4.99
C PRO A 188 6.91 -8.03 6.10
N PHE A 189 6.11 -7.24 6.83
CA PHE A 189 5.36 -7.74 7.99
C PHE A 189 4.12 -8.55 7.57
N SER A 190 3.61 -8.27 6.36
CA SER A 190 2.57 -9.04 5.70
C SER A 190 3.16 -10.29 5.01
N PRO A 191 2.56 -11.49 5.21
CA PRO A 191 2.99 -12.73 4.57
C PRO A 191 2.69 -12.79 3.06
N TYR A 192 2.04 -11.75 2.52
CA TYR A 192 1.67 -11.63 1.11
C TYR A 192 2.46 -10.56 0.36
N ASP A 193 3.29 -9.80 1.07
CA ASP A 193 4.14 -8.75 0.50
C ASP A 193 5.60 -9.22 0.33
N ALA A 194 5.87 -10.51 0.55
CA ALA A 194 7.17 -11.19 0.41
C ALA A 194 7.43 -11.71 -1.02
#